data_AF-A0A0K3A0D7-F1
#
_entry.id   AF-A0A0K3A0D7-F1
#
_cell.length_a   1.000
_cell.length_b   1.000
_cell.length_c   1.000
_cell.angle_alpha   90.00
_cell.angle_beta   90.00
_cell.angle_gamma   90.00
#
_symmetry.space_group_name_H-M   'P 1'
#
loop_
_entity.id
_entity.type
_entity.pdbx_description
1 polymer ?
#
loop_
_entity_poly.entity_id
_entity_poly.type
_entity_poly.pdbx_seq_one_letter_code
_entity_poly.pdbx_strand_id
1 'polypeptide(L)'
;MGTPEHEVAEEIHRRQVQGQAAAQLTRPLLSRGWRIAYVGWGAPILPVIGFFFLVVLSIVALIHGVLAIVKGNTSGGLRLVLAAWLGSTGVGLLWMGVYALLSSLF
;
A
#
# COMPACT_ATOMS: atom_id res chain seq x y z
N MET A 1 11.06 -57.41 -16.47
CA MET A 1 11.25 -56.28 -17.41
C MET A 1 10.06 -55.36 -17.22
N GLY A 2 10.27 -54.19 -16.62
CA GLY A 2 9.21 -53.21 -16.41
C GLY A 2 8.76 -52.61 -17.74
N THR A 3 7.47 -52.38 -17.92
CA THR A 3 6.94 -51.75 -19.13
C THR A 3 7.36 -50.27 -19.17
N PRO A 4 7.62 -49.69 -20.35
CA PRO A 4 8.10 -48.31 -20.51
C PRO A 4 7.18 -47.27 -19.87
N GLU A 5 5.89 -47.59 -19.67
CA GLU A 5 4.94 -46.75 -18.95
C GLU A 5 5.24 -46.63 -17.44
N HIS A 6 5.82 -47.67 -16.82
CA HIS A 6 6.23 -47.61 -15.42
C HIS A 6 7.46 -46.71 -15.23
N GLU A 7 8.43 -46.76 -16.14
CA GLU A 7 9.62 -45.89 -16.07
C GLU A 7 9.24 -44.41 -16.24
N VAL A 8 8.34 -44.10 -17.17
CA VAL A 8 7.84 -42.71 -17.37
C VAL A 8 7.00 -42.24 -16.18
N ALA A 9 6.14 -43.09 -15.63
CA ALA A 9 5.36 -42.75 -14.44
C ALA A 9 6.25 -42.51 -13.21
N GLU A 10 7.29 -43.31 -13.04
CA GLU A 10 8.25 -43.20 -11.95
C GLU A 10 9.09 -41.92 -12.09
N GLU A 11 9.47 -41.53 -13.30
CA GLU A 11 10.20 -40.30 -13.56
C GLU A 11 9.34 -39.03 -13.36
N ILE A 12 8.07 -39.06 -13.75
CA ILE A 12 7.09 -37.99 -13.45
C ILE A 12 6.88 -37.88 -11.93
N HIS A 13 6.72 -39.01 -11.24
CA HIS A 13 6.57 -39.05 -9.79
C HIS A 13 7.81 -38.46 -9.10
N ARG A 14 9.01 -38.80 -9.57
CA ARG A 14 10.27 -38.26 -9.04
C ARG A 14 10.36 -36.74 -9.19
N ARG A 15 9.99 -36.20 -10.37
CA ARG A 15 9.94 -34.74 -10.60
C ARG A 15 8.87 -34.05 -9.76
N GLN A 16 7.73 -34.68 -9.54
CA GLN A 16 6.68 -34.14 -8.66
C GLN A 16 7.13 -34.12 -7.21
N VAL A 17 7.77 -35.18 -6.71
CA VAL A 17 8.31 -35.24 -5.35
C VAL A 17 9.41 -34.21 -5.15
N GLN A 18 10.31 -34.05 -6.13
CA GLN A 18 11.33 -32.99 -6.11
C GLN A 18 10.71 -31.58 -6.15
N GLY A 19 9.69 -31.36 -6.98
CA GLY A 19 8.94 -30.11 -7.04
C GLY A 19 8.19 -29.80 -5.75
N GLN A 20 7.60 -30.80 -5.09
CA GLN A 20 6.92 -30.65 -3.81
C GLN A 20 7.89 -30.39 -2.65
N ALA A 21 9.04 -31.05 -2.64
CA ALA A 21 10.11 -30.79 -1.68
C ALA A 21 10.69 -29.37 -1.87
N ALA A 22 10.95 -28.97 -3.11
CA ALA A 22 11.39 -27.61 -3.43
C ALA A 22 10.31 -26.56 -3.08
N ALA A 23 9.03 -26.85 -3.29
CA ALA A 23 7.93 -25.98 -2.92
C ALA A 23 7.76 -25.87 -1.39
N GLN A 24 7.94 -26.97 -0.64
CA GLN A 24 7.91 -26.93 0.83
C GLN A 24 9.07 -26.11 1.40
N LEU A 25 10.26 -26.21 0.80
CA LEU A 25 11.43 -25.42 1.20
C LEU A 25 11.30 -23.94 0.83
N THR A 26 10.70 -23.63 -0.31
CA THR A 26 10.55 -22.24 -0.78
C THR A 26 9.28 -21.55 -0.29
N ARG A 27 8.27 -22.27 0.19
CA ARG A 27 7.04 -21.70 0.78
C ARG A 27 7.27 -20.62 1.84
N PRO A 28 8.11 -20.82 2.89
CA PRO A 28 8.35 -19.78 3.90
C PRO A 28 9.14 -18.58 3.36
N LEU A 29 9.98 -18.79 2.34
CA LEU A 29 10.71 -17.71 1.65
C LEU A 29 9.76 -16.90 0.77
N LEU A 30 8.87 -17.57 0.03
CA LEU A 30 7.87 -16.94 -0.83
C LEU A 30 6.84 -16.17 0.00
N SER A 31 6.36 -16.69 1.13
CA SER A 31 5.41 -15.96 1.99
C SER A 31 6.02 -14.69 2.59
N ARG A 32 7.30 -14.74 3.00
CA ARG A 32 8.06 -13.55 3.41
C ARG A 32 8.31 -12.60 2.24
N GLY A 33 8.68 -13.12 1.07
CA GLY A 33 8.89 -12.34 -0.15
C GLY A 33 7.63 -11.61 -0.62
N TRP A 34 6.47 -12.26 -0.57
CA TRP A 34 5.17 -11.65 -0.87
C TRP A 34 4.82 -10.56 0.12
N ARG A 35 5.11 -10.75 1.41
CA ARG A 35 4.89 -9.73 2.43
C ARG A 35 5.80 -8.52 2.21
N ILE A 36 7.06 -8.73 1.85
CA ILE A 36 8.01 -7.66 1.49
C ILE A 36 7.59 -6.97 0.18
N ALA A 37 7.08 -7.70 -0.81
CA ALA A 37 6.60 -7.12 -2.06
C ALA A 37 5.33 -6.28 -1.84
N TYR A 38 4.33 -6.79 -1.13
CA TYR A 38 3.11 -6.03 -0.83
C TYR A 38 3.38 -4.81 0.06
N VAL A 39 4.22 -4.96 1.09
CA VAL A 39 4.62 -3.83 1.95
C VAL A 39 5.50 -2.87 1.15
N GLY A 40 6.45 -3.36 0.35
CA GLY A 40 7.37 -2.55 -0.45
C GLY A 40 6.70 -1.79 -1.59
N TRP A 41 5.62 -2.31 -2.19
CA TRP A 41 4.84 -1.63 -3.22
C TRP A 41 3.69 -0.80 -2.63
N GLY A 42 3.00 -1.30 -1.61
CA GLY A 42 1.88 -0.61 -0.97
C GLY A 42 2.32 0.57 -0.11
N ALA A 43 3.44 0.46 0.60
CA ALA A 43 3.94 1.52 1.48
C ALA A 43 4.31 2.84 0.76
N PRO A 44 4.87 2.85 -0.47
CA PRO A 44 5.13 4.09 -1.21
C PRO A 44 3.98 4.56 -2.10
N ILE A 45 3.14 3.68 -2.66
CA ILE A 45 2.05 4.11 -3.55
C ILE A 45 0.93 4.82 -2.78
N LEU A 46 0.58 4.31 -1.59
CA LEU A 46 -0.46 4.91 -0.75
C LEU A 46 -0.15 6.37 -0.34
N PRO A 47 1.08 6.74 0.10
CA PRO A 47 1.44 8.14 0.36
C PRO A 47 1.42 9.01 -0.89
N VAL A 48 1.83 8.50 -2.05
CA VAL A 48 1.83 9.30 -3.29
C VAL A 48 0.40 9.64 -3.70
N ILE A 49 -0.51 8.67 -3.66
CA ILE A 49 -1.94 8.89 -3.93
C ILE A 49 -2.54 9.81 -2.87
N GLY A 50 -2.25 9.57 -1.59
CA GLY A 50 -2.73 10.40 -0.48
C GLY A 50 -2.26 11.85 -0.61
N PHE A 51 -0.99 12.07 -0.96
CA PHE A 51 -0.42 13.40 -1.15
C PHE A 51 -1.05 14.11 -2.35
N PHE A 52 -1.28 13.41 -3.45
CA PHE A 52 -1.98 13.96 -4.61
C PHE A 52 -3.40 14.45 -4.24
N PHE A 53 -4.19 13.62 -3.56
CA PHE A 53 -5.53 14.03 -3.11
C PHE A 53 -5.49 15.16 -2.09
N LEU A 54 -4.49 15.19 -1.21
CA LEU A 54 -4.30 16.27 -0.24
C LEU A 54 -4.03 17.62 -0.93
N VAL A 55 -3.21 17.63 -2.00
CA VAL A 55 -2.99 18.83 -2.83
C VAL A 55 -4.28 19.27 -3.51
N VAL A 56 -5.00 18.33 -4.14
CA VAL A 56 -6.27 18.63 -4.82
C VAL A 56 -7.31 19.20 -3.85
N LEU A 57 -7.50 18.56 -2.70
CA LEU A 57 -8.44 19.00 -1.67
C LEU A 57 -8.06 20.35 -1.09
N SER A 58 -6.76 20.62 -0.89
CA SER A 58 -6.27 21.92 -0.43
C SER A 58 -6.63 23.03 -1.41
N ILE A 59 -6.44 22.80 -2.72
CA ILE A 59 -6.82 23.76 -3.77
C ILE A 59 -8.33 23.99 -3.78
N VAL A 60 -9.12 22.92 -3.75
CA VAL A 60 -10.60 23.00 -3.72
C VAL A 60 -11.07 23.80 -2.50
N ALA A 61 -10.54 23.52 -1.31
CA ALA A 61 -10.89 24.24 -0.10
C ALA A 61 -10.48 25.72 -0.15
N LEU A 62 -9.35 26.04 -0.77
CA LEU A 62 -8.91 27.43 -0.93
C LEU A 62 -9.85 28.21 -1.85
N ILE A 63 -10.21 27.62 -2.99
CA ILE A 63 -11.16 28.22 -3.96
C ILE A 63 -12.52 28.47 -3.29
N HIS A 64 -13.09 27.46 -2.63
CA HIS A 64 -14.39 27.58 -1.98
C HIS A 64 -14.34 28.52 -0.77
N GLY A 65 -13.23 28.54 -0.04
CA GLY A 65 -13.01 29.45 1.09
C GLY A 65 -12.98 30.91 0.65
N VAL A 66 -12.22 31.22 -0.41
CA VAL A 66 -12.18 32.57 -1.00
C VAL A 66 -13.54 32.97 -1.55
N LEU A 67 -14.22 32.08 -2.27
CA LEU A 67 -15.59 32.31 -2.76
C LEU A 67 -16.57 32.62 -1.63
N ALA A 68 -16.48 31.91 -0.50
CA ALA A 68 -17.31 32.17 0.66
C ALA A 68 -17.02 33.54 1.30
N ILE A 69 -15.74 33.94 1.39
CA ILE A 69 -15.33 35.25 1.91
C ILE A 69 -15.84 36.37 1.00
N VAL A 70 -15.67 36.25 -0.32
CA VAL A 70 -16.16 37.24 -1.30
C VAL A 70 -17.68 37.38 -1.26
N LYS A 71 -18.41 36.30 -0.93
CA LYS A 71 -19.87 36.32 -0.74
C LYS A 71 -20.32 36.80 0.64
N GLY A 72 -19.42 37.32 1.47
CA GLY A 72 -19.73 37.88 2.80
C GLY A 72 -19.79 36.86 3.94
N ASN A 73 -19.51 35.58 3.67
CA ASN A 73 -19.43 34.53 4.69
C ASN A 73 -17.96 34.28 5.11
N THR A 74 -17.34 35.29 5.71
CA THR A 74 -15.93 35.25 6.10
C THR A 74 -15.65 34.16 7.14
N SER A 75 -16.56 33.95 8.08
CA SER A 75 -16.40 32.92 9.13
C SER A 75 -16.48 31.50 8.57
N GLY A 76 -17.39 31.25 7.63
CA GLY A 76 -17.49 29.97 6.92
C GLY A 76 -16.28 29.68 6.03
N GLY A 77 -15.84 30.68 5.26
CA GLY A 77 -14.65 30.56 4.42
C GLY A 77 -13.39 30.30 5.22
N LEU A 78 -13.18 31.01 6.33
CA LEU A 78 -12.04 30.80 7.20
C LEU A 78 -12.05 29.40 7.86
N ARG A 79 -13.22 28.95 8.34
CA ARG A 79 -13.38 27.59 8.90
C ARG A 79 -13.06 26.51 7.87
N LEU A 80 -13.49 26.68 6.63
CA LEU A 80 -13.23 25.73 5.54
C LEU A 80 -11.73 25.61 5.25
N VAL A 81 -11.04 26.76 5.13
CA VAL A 81 -9.59 26.79 4.89
C VAL A 81 -8.84 26.15 6.07
N LEU A 82 -9.17 26.53 7.31
CA LEU A 82 -8.54 25.95 8.49
C LEU A 82 -8.79 24.44 8.62
N ALA A 83 -10.01 23.98 8.36
CA ALA A 83 -10.35 22.56 8.39
C ALA A 83 -9.55 21.77 7.34
N ALA A 84 -9.38 22.32 6.13
CA ALA A 84 -8.59 21.68 5.10
C ALA A 84 -7.10 21.58 5.48
N TRP A 85 -6.52 22.64 6.05
CA TRP A 85 -5.12 22.63 6.48
C TRP A 85 -4.87 21.73 7.69
N LEU A 86 -5.75 21.77 8.70
CA LEU A 86 -5.66 20.91 9.89
C LEU A 86 -5.89 19.44 9.53
N GLY A 87 -6.88 19.15 8.68
CA GLY A 87 -7.14 17.81 8.18
C GLY A 87 -5.94 17.25 7.41
N SER A 88 -5.35 18.06 6.53
CA SER A 88 -4.14 17.70 5.77
C SER A 88 -2.94 17.42 6.67
N THR A 89 -2.71 18.29 7.66
CA THR A 89 -1.62 18.11 8.64
C THR A 89 -1.84 16.86 9.48
N GLY A 90 -3.08 16.60 9.92
CA GLY A 90 -3.43 15.41 10.70
C GLY A 90 -3.20 14.11 9.93
N VAL A 91 -3.60 14.05 8.67
CA VAL A 91 -3.33 12.90 7.80
C VAL A 91 -1.83 12.70 7.59
N GLY A 92 -1.07 13.79 7.37
CA GLY A 92 0.38 13.74 7.24
C GLY A 92 1.07 13.19 8.49
N LEU A 93 0.69 13.66 9.68
CA LEU A 93 1.22 13.19 10.96
C LEU A 93 0.88 11.72 11.22
N LEU A 94 -0.36 11.32 10.93
CA LEU A 94 -0.77 9.92 11.06
C LEU A 94 0.07 9.02 10.16
N TRP A 95 0.36 9.47 8.94
CA TRP A 95 1.18 8.72 8.01
C TRP A 95 2.66 8.67 8.40
N MET A 96 3.21 9.78 8.92
CA MET A 96 4.55 9.76 9.53
C MET A 96 4.62 8.79 10.71
N GLY A 97 3.57 8.70 11.53
CA GLY A 97 3.47 7.72 12.62
C GLY A 97 3.44 6.28 12.10
N VAL A 98 2.66 6.00 11.05
CA VAL A 98 2.63 4.69 10.39
C VAL A 98 4.01 4.34 9.83
N TYR A 99 4.68 5.29 9.18
CA TYR A 99 6.02 5.09 8.63
C TYR A 99 7.05 4.81 9.74
N ALA A 100 7.04 5.60 10.83
CA ALA A 100 7.92 5.40 11.98
C ALA A 100 7.72 4.02 12.63
N LEU A 101 6.46 3.58 12.76
CA LEU A 101 6.12 2.26 13.27
C LEU A 101 6.64 1.17 12.35
N LEU A 102 6.37 1.26 11.04
CA LEU A 102 6.86 0.30 10.06
C LEU A 102 8.39 0.24 10.06
N SER A 103 9.09 1.38 10.08
CA SER A 103 10.56 1.40 10.13
C SER A 103 11.16 0.82 11.41
N SER A 104 10.41 0.78 12.52
CA SER A 104 10.86 0.14 13.76
C SER A 104 10.70 -1.38 13.77
N LEU A 105 9.88 -1.92 12.85
CA LEU A 105 9.56 -3.35 12.76
C LEU A 105 10.44 -4.10 11.75
N PHE A 106 11.24 -3.38 10.97
CA PHE A 106 12.21 -3.91 9.99
C PHE A 106 13.64 -3.54 10.40
#